data_AF-A0A655UEH6-F1
#
_entry.id   AF-A0A655UEH6-F1
#
_cell.length_a   1.000
_cell.length_b   1.000
_cell.length_c   1.000
_cell.angle_alpha   90.00
_cell.angle_beta   90.00
_cell.angle_gamma   90.00
#
_symmetry.space_group_name_H-M   'P 1'
#
loop_
_entity.id
_entity.type
_entity.pdbx_description
1 polymer ?
#
loop_
_entity_poly.entity_id
_entity_poly.type
_entity_poly.pdbx_seq_one_letter_code
_entity_poly.pdbx_strand_id
1 'polypeptide(L)'
;MSETLTQPQFSGFAGIGWEWVNIAYLLGGLILLKLRIIRWHIPVAMLAGLVFTALLAQLFAPGTTASPMIHLLSGATMLGAFFIATDPVSASTTDKGRLIYGFFIGAMVFLIRSWGGFPDGVAFAVLLANMCVPLIDYYTKPRTYGH
;
A
#
# COMPACT_ATOMS: atom_id res chain seq x y z
N MET A 1 -11.25 1.52 30.40
CA MET A 1 -10.21 1.39 29.35
C MET A 1 -9.50 0.02 29.40
N SER A 2 -10.13 -1.01 29.97
CA SER A 2 -9.57 -2.38 30.10
C SER A 2 -10.45 -3.47 29.46
N GLU A 3 -11.69 -3.13 29.05
CA GLU A 3 -12.63 -4.08 28.42
C GLU A 3 -12.46 -4.24 26.91
N THR A 4 -11.71 -3.37 26.23
CA THR A 4 -11.46 -3.51 24.78
C THR A 4 -10.43 -4.59 24.46
N LEU A 5 -9.71 -5.10 25.47
CA LEU A 5 -8.70 -6.16 25.32
C LEU A 5 -9.28 -7.58 25.53
N THR A 6 -10.52 -7.70 25.99
CA THR A 6 -11.19 -9.00 26.25
C THR A 6 -12.07 -9.47 25.11
N GLN A 7 -12.26 -8.66 24.06
CA GLN A 7 -12.92 -9.15 22.85
C GLN A 7 -11.97 -10.12 22.11
N PRO A 8 -12.44 -11.32 21.72
CA PRO A 8 -11.65 -12.31 20.97
C PRO A 8 -11.19 -11.81 19.59
N GLN A 9 -11.69 -10.64 19.18
CA GLN A 9 -11.30 -9.90 17.98
C GLN A 9 -9.91 -9.25 18.13
N PHE A 10 -9.47 -9.01 19.38
CA PHE A 10 -8.23 -8.29 19.71
C PHE A 10 -7.27 -9.09 20.61
N SER A 11 -7.62 -10.31 21.04
CA SER A 11 -6.73 -11.15 21.85
C SER A 11 -5.78 -11.96 20.97
N GLY A 12 -4.52 -11.55 20.93
CA GLY A 12 -3.45 -12.15 20.12
C GLY A 12 -2.82 -11.12 19.19
N PHE A 13 -1.57 -11.33 18.77
CA PHE A 13 -0.93 -10.54 17.71
C PHE A 13 -1.95 -10.33 16.57
N ALA A 14 -2.49 -9.12 16.46
CA ALA A 14 -3.46 -8.70 15.45
C ALA A 14 -4.58 -9.71 15.09
N GLY A 15 -5.40 -10.14 16.06
CA GLY A 15 -6.74 -10.72 15.80
C GLY A 15 -6.79 -11.89 14.81
N ILE A 16 -6.90 -13.12 15.34
CA ILE A 16 -6.73 -14.45 14.73
C ILE A 16 -7.35 -14.69 13.32
N GLY A 17 -8.21 -13.83 12.79
CA GLY A 17 -8.74 -13.92 11.41
C GLY A 17 -8.05 -13.03 10.37
N TRP A 18 -7.55 -11.86 10.74
CA TRP A 18 -7.09 -10.85 9.76
C TRP A 18 -5.75 -11.20 9.12
N GLU A 19 -4.83 -11.79 9.89
CA GLU A 19 -3.54 -12.24 9.37
C GLU A 19 -3.70 -13.31 8.28
N TRP A 20 -4.60 -14.28 8.48
CA TRP A 20 -4.88 -15.34 7.49
C TRP A 20 -5.47 -14.79 6.19
N VAL A 21 -6.38 -13.82 6.30
CA VAL A 21 -6.95 -13.14 5.13
C VAL A 21 -5.86 -12.38 4.37
N ASN A 22 -4.96 -11.70 5.09
CA ASN A 22 -3.89 -10.93 4.47
C ASN A 22 -2.84 -11.84 3.79
N ILE A 23 -2.53 -12.99 4.40
CA ILE A 23 -1.69 -14.04 3.82
C ILE A 23 -2.34 -14.63 2.57
N ALA A 24 -3.67 -14.85 2.58
CA ALA A 24 -4.39 -15.33 1.41
C ALA A 24 -4.31 -14.32 0.25
N TYR A 25 -4.44 -13.01 0.53
CA TYR A 25 -4.24 -11.96 -0.48
C TYR A 25 -2.80 -11.90 -0.99
N LEU A 26 -1.80 -12.06 -0.12
CA LEU A 26 -0.40 -12.13 -0.53
C LEU A 26 -0.16 -13.31 -1.48
N LEU A 27 -0.67 -14.50 -1.16
CA LEU A 27 -0.60 -15.69 -2.00
C LEU A 27 -1.28 -15.47 -3.35
N GLY A 28 -2.50 -14.91 -3.35
CA GLY A 28 -3.22 -14.56 -4.58
C GLY A 28 -2.43 -13.57 -5.43
N GLY A 29 -1.85 -12.54 -4.83
CA GLY A 29 -1.00 -11.56 -5.50
C GLY A 29 0.27 -12.17 -6.11
N LEU A 30 0.92 -13.10 -5.40
CA LEU A 30 2.08 -13.84 -5.92
C LEU A 30 1.71 -14.73 -7.11
N ILE A 31 0.53 -15.35 -7.10
CA ILE A 31 0.01 -16.11 -8.24
C ILE A 31 -0.21 -15.20 -9.44
N LEU A 32 -0.82 -14.02 -9.25
CA LEU A 32 -1.02 -13.04 -10.33
C LEU A 32 0.30 -12.55 -10.93
N LEU A 33 1.33 -12.35 -10.10
CA LEU A 33 2.69 -12.05 -10.56
C LEU A 33 3.29 -13.20 -11.37
N LYS A 34 3.13 -14.44 -10.91
CA LYS A 34 3.63 -15.63 -11.62
C LYS A 34 2.94 -15.81 -12.98
N LEU A 35 1.64 -15.53 -13.04
CA LEU A 35 0.85 -15.55 -14.27
C LEU A 35 1.12 -14.33 -15.18
N ARG A 36 1.96 -13.37 -14.74
CA ARG A 36 2.26 -12.11 -15.43
C ARG A 36 1.03 -11.29 -15.79
N ILE A 37 -0.05 -11.42 -15.02
CA ILE A 37 -1.26 -10.61 -15.17
C ILE A 37 -0.98 -9.19 -14.66
N ILE A 38 -0.27 -9.09 -13.54
CA ILE A 38 0.14 -7.82 -12.93
C ILE A 38 1.65 -7.63 -13.03
N ARG A 39 2.10 -6.38 -13.09
CA ARG A 39 3.53 -6.04 -13.05
C ARG A 39 3.99 -5.84 -11.61
N TRP A 40 5.20 -6.29 -11.29
CA TRP A 40 5.79 -6.19 -9.95
C TRP A 40 6.09 -4.76 -9.49
N HIS A 41 6.24 -3.80 -10.42
CA HIS A 41 6.57 -2.42 -10.10
C HIS A 41 5.58 -1.76 -9.13
N ILE A 42 4.28 -1.92 -9.33
CA ILE A 42 3.26 -1.24 -8.51
C ILE A 42 3.16 -1.86 -7.11
N PRO A 43 2.97 -3.19 -6.94
CA PRO A 43 2.86 -3.80 -5.61
C PRO A 43 4.10 -3.56 -4.78
N VAL A 44 5.29 -3.76 -5.37
CA VAL A 44 6.56 -3.59 -4.65
C VAL A 44 6.78 -2.13 -4.25
N ALA A 45 6.49 -1.18 -5.14
CA ALA A 45 6.62 0.23 -4.81
C ALA A 45 5.62 0.69 -3.73
N MET A 46 4.39 0.19 -3.75
CA MET A 46 3.40 0.48 -2.71
C MET A 46 3.82 -0.04 -1.34
N LEU A 47 4.26 -1.29 -1.26
CA LEU A 47 4.75 -1.86 0.00
C LEU A 47 6.01 -1.12 0.48
N ALA A 48 6.94 -0.81 -0.43
CA ALA A 48 8.14 -0.04 -0.11
C ALA A 48 7.81 1.37 0.39
N GLY A 49 6.87 2.07 -0.25
CA GLY A 49 6.43 3.40 0.16
C GLY A 49 5.80 3.41 1.54
N LEU A 50 4.93 2.43 1.83
CA LEU A 50 4.31 2.27 3.13
C LEU A 50 5.34 1.99 4.23
N VAL A 51 6.27 1.07 3.98
CA VAL A 51 7.32 0.71 4.95
C VAL A 51 8.26 1.90 5.17
N PHE A 52 8.64 2.59 4.11
CA PHE A 52 9.54 3.73 4.17
C PHE A 52 8.92 4.87 4.98
N THR A 53 7.66 5.24 4.74
CA THR A 53 7.00 6.29 5.51
C THR A 53 6.75 5.89 6.96
N ALA A 54 6.40 4.62 7.21
CA ALA A 54 6.27 4.10 8.58
C ALA A 54 7.60 4.13 9.35
N LEU A 55 8.71 3.73 8.71
CA LEU A 55 10.05 3.79 9.30
C LEU A 55 10.48 5.22 9.58
N LEU A 56 10.25 6.15 8.65
CA LEU A 56 10.54 7.56 8.87
C LEU A 56 9.75 8.10 10.06
N ALA A 57 8.46 7.81 10.14
CA ALA A 57 7.64 8.25 11.27
C ALA A 57 8.12 7.66 12.61
N GLN A 58 8.57 6.41 12.61
CA GLN A 58 9.16 5.79 13.81
C GLN A 58 10.47 6.47 14.23
N LEU A 59 11.27 6.97 13.28
CA LEU A 59 12.51 7.69 13.56
C LEU A 59 12.24 9.10 14.11
N PHE A 60 11.27 9.82 13.55
CA PHE A 60 10.96 11.20 13.96
C PHE A 60 10.06 11.29 15.20
N ALA A 61 9.21 10.29 15.42
CA ALA A 61 8.29 10.22 16.55
C ALA A 61 8.25 8.79 17.12
N PRO A 62 9.30 8.37 17.83
CA PRO A 62 9.36 7.03 18.43
C PRO A 62 8.25 6.87 19.48
N GLY A 63 7.40 5.86 19.31
CA GLY A 63 6.36 5.46 20.27
C GLY A 63 4.95 6.01 20.01
N THR A 64 4.77 6.93 19.05
CA THR A 64 3.43 7.43 18.68
C THR A 64 2.74 6.59 17.60
N THR A 65 3.50 5.77 16.88
CA THR A 65 3.04 5.08 15.67
C THR A 65 3.29 3.58 15.75
N ALA A 66 2.36 2.79 15.22
CA ALA A 66 2.46 1.33 15.21
C ALA A 66 3.68 0.86 14.41
N SER A 67 4.17 -0.36 14.69
CA SER A 67 5.34 -0.88 13.99
C SER A 67 5.07 -1.02 12.47
N PRO A 68 6.08 -0.85 11.60
CA PRO A 68 5.92 -1.00 10.15
C PRO A 68 5.33 -2.36 9.74
N MET A 69 5.63 -3.42 10.50
CA MET A 69 5.04 -4.75 10.28
C MET A 69 3.53 -4.77 10.52
N ILE A 70 3.03 -4.04 11.53
CA ILE A 70 1.59 -3.93 11.76
C ILE A 70 0.93 -3.17 10.61
N HIS A 71 1.55 -2.11 10.08
CA HIS A 71 0.99 -1.40 8.92
C HIS A 71 0.94 -2.26 7.65
N LEU A 72 1.93 -3.13 7.44
CA LEU A 72 1.98 -4.11 6.35
C LEU A 72 0.91 -5.20 6.50
N LEU A 73 0.80 -5.76 7.71
CA LEU A 73 -0.03 -6.92 7.99
C LEU A 73 -1.46 -6.58 8.43
N SER A 74 -1.78 -5.29 8.59
CA SER A 74 -3.09 -4.79 8.97
C SER A 74 -3.87 -4.19 7.80
N GLY A 75 -5.20 -4.26 7.91
CA GLY A 75 -6.17 -3.63 7.01
C GLY A 75 -6.16 -4.23 5.60
N ALA A 76 -6.62 -3.46 4.62
CA ALA A 76 -6.70 -3.89 3.23
C ALA A 76 -5.36 -3.73 2.47
N THR A 77 -4.22 -3.74 3.15
CA THR A 77 -2.92 -3.39 2.54
C THR A 77 -2.53 -4.33 1.41
N MET A 78 -2.57 -5.66 1.61
CA MET A 78 -2.20 -6.61 0.55
C MET A 78 -3.27 -6.68 -0.54
N LEU A 79 -4.56 -6.59 -0.17
CA LEU A 79 -5.65 -6.46 -1.16
C LEU A 79 -5.40 -5.23 -2.06
N GLY A 80 -5.09 -4.09 -1.44
CA GLY A 80 -4.73 -2.85 -2.09
C GLY A 80 -3.55 -2.99 -3.03
N ALA A 81 -2.45 -3.57 -2.53
CA ALA A 81 -1.20 -3.68 -3.27
C ALA A 81 -1.28 -4.59 -4.50
N PHE A 82 -2.03 -5.69 -4.41
CA PHE A 82 -2.03 -6.74 -5.45
C PHE A 82 -3.28 -6.80 -6.32
N PHE A 83 -4.41 -6.24 -5.88
CA PHE A 83 -5.68 -6.35 -6.60
C PHE A 83 -6.29 -5.00 -6.97
N ILE A 84 -6.07 -3.94 -6.17
CA ILE A 84 -6.66 -2.62 -6.41
C ILE A 84 -5.67 -1.73 -7.18
N ALA A 85 -4.47 -1.51 -6.63
CA ALA A 85 -3.49 -0.60 -7.20
C ALA A 85 -2.96 -1.07 -8.56
N THR A 86 -3.04 -2.36 -8.86
CA THR A 86 -2.57 -2.98 -10.10
C THR A 86 -3.57 -2.96 -11.25
N ASP A 87 -4.69 -2.25 -11.11
CA ASP A 87 -5.67 -2.10 -12.19
C ASP A 87 -5.02 -1.48 -13.45
N PRO A 88 -5.04 -2.17 -14.61
CA PRO A 88 -4.37 -1.72 -15.82
C PRO A 88 -4.97 -0.48 -16.47
N VAL A 89 -6.21 -0.09 -16.12
CA VAL A 89 -6.88 1.06 -16.74
C VAL A 89 -6.49 2.37 -16.06
N SER A 90 -6.35 2.34 -14.74
CA SER A 90 -6.14 3.52 -13.92
C SER A 90 -4.67 3.77 -13.58
N ALA A 91 -3.81 2.75 -13.60
CA ALA A 91 -2.40 2.88 -13.25
C ALA A 91 -1.55 3.56 -14.34
N SER A 92 -0.41 4.12 -13.91
CA SER A 92 0.59 4.71 -14.80
C SER A 92 1.07 3.74 -15.89
N THR A 93 1.23 4.28 -17.10
CA THR A 93 1.60 3.50 -18.29
C THR A 93 3.09 3.19 -18.37
N THR A 94 3.93 4.04 -17.77
CA THR A 94 5.39 3.96 -17.85
C THR A 94 5.98 3.14 -16.68
N ASP A 95 7.08 2.40 -16.90
CA ASP A 95 7.67 1.58 -15.81
C ASP A 95 8.21 2.44 -14.65
N LYS A 96 8.76 3.64 -14.94
CA LYS A 96 9.16 4.60 -13.91
C LYS A 96 7.95 5.22 -13.20
N GLY A 97 6.91 5.57 -13.95
CA GLY A 97 5.69 6.14 -13.37
C GLY A 97 4.95 5.15 -12.48
N ARG A 98 4.96 3.86 -12.80
CA ARG A 98 4.42 2.79 -11.94
C ARG A 98 5.10 2.72 -10.57
N LEU A 99 6.41 2.92 -10.51
CA LEU A 99 7.14 2.96 -9.25
C LEU A 99 6.76 4.19 -8.42
N ILE A 100 6.68 5.37 -9.06
CA ILE A 100 6.28 6.61 -8.37
C ILE A 100 4.83 6.51 -7.88
N TYR A 101 3.93 6.02 -8.73
CA TYR A 101 2.52 5.81 -8.44
C TYR A 101 2.33 4.85 -7.25
N GLY A 102 2.97 3.67 -7.28
CA GLY A 102 2.90 2.72 -6.17
C GLY A 102 3.43 3.32 -4.87
N PHE A 103 4.62 3.93 -4.90
CA PHE A 103 5.22 4.56 -3.72
C PHE A 103 4.32 5.64 -3.13
N PHE A 104 3.70 6.46 -3.99
CA PHE A 104 2.77 7.50 -3.58
C PHE A 104 1.54 6.95 -2.87
N ILE A 105 0.94 5.86 -3.38
CA ILE A 105 -0.15 5.16 -2.69
C ILE A 105 0.30 4.69 -1.31
N GLY A 106 1.44 3.99 -1.23
CA GLY A 106 1.98 3.50 0.04
C GLY A 106 2.19 4.60 1.08
N ALA A 107 2.74 5.73 0.64
CA ALA A 107 2.91 6.90 1.48
C ALA A 107 1.57 7.47 1.97
N MET A 108 0.60 7.66 1.07
CA MET A 108 -0.73 8.18 1.42
C MET A 108 -1.49 7.25 2.38
N VAL A 109 -1.41 5.93 2.18
CA VAL A 109 -2.03 4.96 3.10
C VAL A 109 -1.53 5.14 4.52
N PHE A 110 -0.21 5.31 4.69
CA PHE A 110 0.36 5.57 5.99
C PHE A 110 -0.14 6.89 6.57
N LEU A 111 -0.09 8.00 5.80
CA LEU A 111 -0.54 9.30 6.27
C LEU A 111 -2.00 9.28 6.75
N ILE A 112 -2.89 8.65 5.97
CA ILE A 112 -4.32 8.57 6.28
C ILE A 112 -4.57 7.70 7.51
N ARG A 113 -3.83 6.60 7.68
CA ARG A 113 -3.98 5.74 8.86
C ARG A 113 -3.48 6.42 10.14
N SER A 114 -2.39 7.19 10.05
CA SER A 114 -1.79 7.84 11.21
C SER A 114 -2.52 9.12 11.63
N TRP A 115 -3.04 9.91 10.67
CA TRP A 115 -3.63 11.22 10.96
C TRP A 115 -5.07 11.41 10.47
N GLY A 116 -5.58 10.54 9.60
CA GLY A 116 -6.89 10.68 8.97
C GLY A 116 -8.07 10.15 9.77
N GLY A 117 -7.85 9.45 10.90
CA GLY A 117 -8.92 8.92 11.74
C GLY A 117 -9.71 7.75 11.14
N PHE A 118 -9.32 7.24 9.96
CA PHE A 118 -9.91 6.07 9.31
C PHE A 118 -9.03 4.82 9.53
N PRO A 119 -9.62 3.68 9.94
CA PRO A 119 -8.86 2.45 10.17
C PRO A 119 -8.28 1.85 8.88
N ASP A 120 -8.85 2.16 7.71
CA ASP A 120 -8.29 1.80 6.41
C ASP A 120 -8.27 2.98 5.44
N GLY A 121 -7.09 3.24 4.86
CA GLY A 121 -6.83 4.40 4.00
C GLY A 121 -6.58 4.04 2.53
N VAL A 122 -6.65 2.75 2.17
CA VAL A 122 -6.23 2.24 0.85
C VAL A 122 -7.07 2.82 -0.28
N ALA A 123 -8.40 2.78 -0.17
CA ALA A 123 -9.29 3.28 -1.23
C ALA A 123 -9.06 4.77 -1.52
N PHE A 124 -8.97 5.60 -0.48
CA PHE A 124 -8.70 7.03 -0.62
C PHE A 124 -7.33 7.31 -1.23
N ALA A 125 -6.30 6.59 -0.77
CA ALA A 125 -4.95 6.72 -1.32
C ALA A 125 -4.90 6.37 -2.81
N VAL A 126 -5.58 5.29 -3.24
CA VAL A 126 -5.66 4.90 -4.65
C VAL A 126 -6.42 5.92 -5.48
N LEU A 127 -7.57 6.42 -4.99
CA LEU A 127 -8.33 7.46 -5.70
C LEU A 127 -7.49 8.73 -5.92
N LEU A 128 -6.78 9.16 -4.88
CA LEU A 128 -5.89 10.32 -4.96
C LEU A 128 -4.73 10.06 -5.93
N ALA A 129 -4.12 8.88 -5.87
CA ALA A 129 -3.06 8.50 -6.80
C ALA A 129 -3.53 8.46 -8.25
N ASN A 130 -4.73 7.93 -8.52
CA ASN A 130 -5.33 7.90 -9.86
C ASN A 130 -5.51 9.30 -10.44
N MET A 131 -5.90 10.29 -9.62
CA MET A 131 -5.97 11.69 -10.04
C MET A 131 -4.60 12.27 -10.39
N CYS A 132 -3.53 11.76 -9.78
CA CYS A 132 -2.15 12.18 -10.05
C CYS A 132 -1.50 11.44 -11.24
N VAL A 133 -2.09 10.37 -11.76
CA VAL A 133 -1.50 9.57 -12.86
C VAL A 133 -1.18 10.38 -14.11
N PRO A 134 -2.05 11.27 -14.63
CA PRO A 134 -1.72 12.09 -15.80
C PRO A 134 -0.48 12.97 -15.60
N LEU A 135 -0.29 13.48 -14.38
CA LEU A 135 0.88 14.28 -14.01
C LEU A 135 2.14 13.41 -13.94
N ILE A 136 2.04 12.23 -13.31
CA ILE A 136 3.15 11.28 -13.22
C ILE A 136 3.60 10.88 -14.62
N ASP A 137 2.66 10.46 -15.47
CA ASP A 137 2.96 10.02 -16.84
C ASP A 137 3.50 11.16 -17.70
N TYR A 138 3.11 12.42 -17.45
CA TYR A 138 3.70 13.57 -18.13
C TYR A 138 5.20 13.72 -17.82
N TYR A 139 5.61 13.54 -16.57
CA TYR A 139 7.00 13.68 -16.14
C TYR A 139 7.84 12.42 -16.38
N THR A 140 7.22 11.24 -16.50
CA THR A 140 7.94 9.98 -16.70
C THR A 140 7.95 9.50 -18.15
N LYS A 141 7.51 10.35 -19.10
CA LYS A 141 7.60 10.06 -20.54
C LYS A 141 9.00 9.54 -20.88
N PRO A 142 9.12 8.37 -21.54
CA PRO A 142 10.41 7.91 -22.02
C PRO A 142 10.97 8.96 -22.99
N ARG A 143 12.25 9.31 -22.83
CA ARG A 143 12.91 10.23 -23.76
C ARG A 143 12.72 9.66 -25.16
N THR A 144 12.04 10.41 -26.03
CA THR A 144 11.94 10.10 -27.44
C THR A 144 13.36 10.07 -27.99
N TYR A 145 13.85 8.88 -28.33
CA TYR A 145 15.12 8.74 -29.00
C TYR A 145 14.93 9.33 -30.41
N GLY A 146 15.48 10.52 -30.61
CA GLY A 146 15.32 11.32 -31.81
C GLY A 146 16.32 12.48 -31.78
N HIS A 147 17.58 12.10 -32.08
CA HIS A 147 18.83 12.87 -32.20
C HIS A 147 19.33 13.61 -30.95
#